data_AF-A0A7R9YL98-F1
#
_entry.id   AF-A0A7R9YL98-F1
#
_cell.length_a   1.000
_cell.length_b   1.000
_cell.length_c   1.000
_cell.angle_alpha   90.00
_cell.angle_beta   90.00
_cell.angle_gamma   90.00
#
_symmetry.space_group_name_H-M   'P 1'
#
loop_
_entity.id
_entity.type
_entity.pdbx_description
1 polymer ?
#
loop_
_entity_poly.entity_id
_entity_poly.type
_entity_poly.pdbx_seq_one_letter_code
_entity_poly.pdbx_strand_id
1 'polypeptide(L)'
;ARTPGPLDSSGLKGHELALLRFFSAAQDCWQEVCLVTSTSAPDRAEGVVINRPLAKAIDRQLAKLLLGGERPGAPEPDERALDRLVGAFGAQAGVYVGGPDAQREPALFVHGIDGLSGAVEVSPGTRIFTGGLDAAIDGVISGTYKPLDFRFFVGRTRALSTAQGEYIALACARPIALKQCLGLPKPLWHEVMELAGGECAQLSRMEITKRDDLTDE
;
A
#
# COMPACT_ATOMS: atom_id res chain seq x y z
N ALA A 1 -29.69 8.32 -22.94
CA ALA A 1 -28.48 9.15 -23.06
C ALA A 1 -27.36 8.27 -23.59
N ARG A 2 -26.59 8.71 -24.59
CA ARG A 2 -25.49 7.93 -25.16
C ARG A 2 -24.43 7.71 -24.09
N THR A 3 -24.07 6.46 -23.84
CA THR A 3 -22.86 6.07 -23.10
C THR A 3 -21.66 6.78 -23.75
N PRO A 4 -20.82 7.51 -23.00
CA PRO A 4 -19.62 8.09 -23.58
C PRO A 4 -18.71 6.94 -24.02
N GLY A 5 -18.43 6.88 -25.33
CA GLY A 5 -17.41 5.97 -25.85
C GLY A 5 -16.02 6.31 -25.30
N PRO A 6 -15.04 5.40 -25.43
CA PRO A 6 -13.67 5.69 -25.03
C PRO A 6 -13.17 6.97 -25.72
N LEU A 7 -12.58 7.88 -24.94
CA LEU A 7 -12.01 9.13 -25.43
C LEU A 7 -10.94 8.81 -26.49
N ASP A 8 -11.16 9.22 -27.73
CA ASP A 8 -10.16 9.10 -28.79
C ASP A 8 -9.04 10.12 -28.56
N SER A 9 -7.92 9.64 -28.03
CA SER A 9 -6.76 10.47 -27.70
C SER A 9 -5.93 10.88 -28.93
N SER A 10 -6.21 10.34 -30.12
CA SER A 10 -5.39 10.54 -31.31
C SER A 10 -5.46 11.96 -31.88
N GLY A 11 -6.49 12.74 -31.53
CA GLY A 11 -6.68 14.12 -31.98
C GLY A 11 -6.30 15.22 -30.98
N LEU A 12 -5.93 14.85 -29.74
CA LEU A 12 -5.72 15.82 -28.65
C LEU A 12 -4.37 16.55 -28.80
N LYS A 13 -4.37 17.87 -28.60
CA LYS A 13 -3.17 18.71 -28.74
C LYS A 13 -2.68 19.21 -27.39
N GLY A 14 -1.36 19.19 -27.17
CA GLY A 14 -0.62 19.89 -26.11
C GLY A 14 -1.30 19.94 -24.74
N HIS A 15 -2.09 20.99 -24.51
CA HIS A 15 -2.81 21.23 -23.26
C HIS A 15 -3.87 20.16 -22.93
N GLU A 16 -4.57 19.62 -23.94
CA GLU A 16 -5.60 18.59 -23.74
C GLU A 16 -4.98 17.24 -23.34
N LEU A 17 -3.83 16.90 -23.92
CA LEU A 17 -3.06 15.73 -23.52
C LEU A 17 -2.50 15.87 -22.10
N ALA A 18 -2.04 17.07 -21.74
CA ALA A 18 -1.59 17.34 -20.38
C ALA A 18 -2.75 17.19 -19.39
N LEU A 19 -3.91 17.80 -19.67
CA LEU A 19 -5.10 17.67 -18.84
C LEU A 19 -5.57 16.22 -18.72
N LEU A 20 -5.60 15.46 -19.82
CA LEU A 20 -5.98 14.05 -19.80
C LEU A 20 -5.02 13.21 -18.94
N ARG A 21 -3.71 13.48 -19.02
CA ARG A 21 -2.71 12.81 -18.17
C ARG A 21 -2.91 13.15 -16.70
N PHE A 22 -3.12 14.43 -16.37
CA PHE A 22 -3.43 14.83 -15.00
C PHE A 22 -4.71 14.18 -14.49
N PHE A 23 -5.77 14.16 -15.31
CA PHE A 23 -7.02 13.51 -14.95
C PHE A 23 -6.84 12.01 -14.72
N SER A 24 -6.15 11.31 -15.63
CA SER A 24 -5.86 9.88 -15.49
C SER A 24 -5.06 9.60 -14.21
N ALA A 25 -3.97 10.35 -13.98
CA ALA A 25 -3.15 10.18 -12.80
C ALA A 25 -3.95 10.42 -11.51
N ALA A 26 -4.81 11.45 -11.49
CA ALA A 26 -5.69 11.73 -10.36
C ALA A 26 -6.74 10.63 -10.13
N GLN A 27 -7.23 9.97 -11.19
CA GLN A 27 -8.13 8.83 -11.07
C GLN A 27 -7.40 7.60 -10.54
N ASP A 28 -6.16 7.36 -10.96
CA ASP A 28 -5.36 6.20 -10.54
C ASP A 28 -5.03 6.27 -9.04
N CYS A 29 -4.70 7.47 -8.52
CA CYS A 29 -4.41 7.68 -7.10
C CYS A 29 -5.65 8.03 -6.26
N TRP A 30 -6.85 8.03 -6.85
CA TRP A 30 -8.07 8.42 -6.15
C TRP A 30 -8.35 7.51 -4.94
N GLN A 31 -8.59 8.13 -3.78
CA GLN A 31 -8.81 7.47 -2.50
C GLN A 31 -7.64 6.61 -2.00
N GLU A 32 -6.41 6.88 -2.43
CA GLU A 32 -5.24 6.22 -1.84
C GLU A 32 -4.99 6.68 -0.41
N VAL A 33 -4.54 5.73 0.42
CA VAL A 33 -4.01 6.01 1.74
C VAL A 33 -2.56 5.55 1.74
N CYS A 34 -1.63 6.47 1.96
CA CYS A 34 -0.20 6.20 1.95
C CYS A 34 0.38 6.21 3.35
N LEU A 35 1.12 5.17 3.72
CA LEU A 35 2.02 5.18 4.86
C LEU A 35 3.36 5.74 4.40
N VAL A 36 3.75 6.91 4.91
CA VAL A 36 5.09 7.47 4.66
C VAL A 36 6.12 6.65 5.43
N THR A 37 7.10 6.11 4.72
CA THR A 37 8.13 5.21 5.27
C THR A 37 9.49 5.88 5.41
N SER A 38 9.73 6.95 4.65
CA SER A 38 10.91 7.79 4.81
C SER A 38 10.68 9.20 4.28
N THR A 39 11.36 10.17 4.89
CA THR A 39 11.40 11.55 4.42
C THR A 39 12.85 12.00 4.36
N SER A 40 13.39 12.15 3.15
CA SER A 40 14.74 12.73 2.97
C SER A 40 14.70 14.24 2.75
N ALA A 41 13.57 14.76 2.23
CA ALA A 41 13.25 16.18 2.06
C ALA A 41 11.71 16.32 1.89
N PRO A 42 11.13 17.55 1.98
CA PRO A 42 9.68 17.78 1.83
C PRO A 42 9.08 17.32 0.48
N ASP A 43 9.89 17.25 -0.57
CA ASP A 43 9.55 16.80 -1.92
C ASP A 43 10.07 15.39 -2.24
N ARG A 44 10.66 14.73 -1.25
CA ARG A 44 11.30 13.40 -1.37
C ARG A 44 10.83 12.46 -0.26
N ALA A 45 9.54 12.51 0.03
CA ALA A 45 8.90 11.50 0.83
C ALA A 45 8.66 10.24 -0.03
N GLU A 46 8.96 9.09 0.56
CA GLU A 46 8.63 7.77 0.02
C GLU A 46 7.65 7.10 0.97
N GLY A 47 6.73 6.32 0.41
CA GLY A 47 5.78 5.54 1.18
C GLY A 47 5.27 4.33 0.43
N VAL A 48 4.24 3.72 1.02
CA VAL A 48 3.48 2.63 0.42
C VAL A 48 1.99 2.89 0.54
N VAL A 49 1.25 2.61 -0.52
CA VAL A 49 -0.21 2.60 -0.50
C VAL A 49 -0.72 1.40 0.31
N ILE A 50 -1.51 1.65 1.35
CA ILE A 50 -1.94 0.63 2.32
C ILE A 50 -3.32 0.04 2.04
N ASN A 51 -4.07 0.61 1.10
CA ASN A 51 -5.45 0.21 0.79
C ASN A 51 -5.65 -0.36 -0.62
N ARG A 52 -4.58 -0.85 -1.27
CA ARG A 52 -4.63 -1.54 -2.57
C ARG A 52 -4.20 -3.01 -2.42
N PRO A 53 -5.10 -3.90 -1.98
CA PRO A 53 -4.74 -5.30 -1.78
C PRO A 53 -4.43 -5.99 -3.11
N LEU A 54 -3.37 -6.80 -3.11
CA LEU A 54 -2.92 -7.60 -4.24
C LEU A 54 -3.28 -9.07 -4.06
N ALA A 55 -2.97 -9.65 -2.90
CA ALA A 55 -3.19 -11.07 -2.63
C ALA A 55 -3.45 -11.34 -1.15
N LYS A 56 -4.17 -12.45 -0.88
CA LYS A 56 -4.51 -12.96 0.46
C LYS A 56 -3.63 -14.13 0.92
N ALA A 57 -2.81 -14.63 0.02
CA ALA A 57 -2.02 -15.84 0.15
C ALA A 57 -0.74 -15.64 -0.67
N ILE A 58 0.32 -16.38 -0.34
CA ILE A 58 1.61 -16.32 -1.03
C ILE A 58 1.88 -17.68 -1.65
N ASP A 59 1.79 -17.76 -2.97
CA ASP A 59 2.30 -18.90 -3.72
C ASP A 59 3.81 -18.77 -3.99
N ARG A 60 4.41 -19.77 -4.62
CA ARG A 60 5.85 -19.80 -4.89
C ARG A 60 6.29 -18.67 -5.83
N GLN A 61 5.46 -18.28 -6.80
CA GLN A 61 5.82 -17.23 -7.76
C GLN A 61 5.80 -15.86 -7.08
N LEU A 62 4.77 -15.59 -6.29
CA LEU A 62 4.69 -14.37 -5.49
C LEU A 62 5.83 -14.34 -4.46
N ALA A 63 6.16 -15.46 -3.81
CA ALA A 63 7.30 -15.54 -2.90
C ALA A 63 8.63 -15.12 -3.58
N LYS A 64 8.87 -15.56 -4.83
CA LYS A 64 10.05 -15.13 -5.61
C LYS A 64 10.07 -13.62 -5.81
N LEU A 65 8.94 -13.03 -6.19
CA LEU A 65 8.81 -11.58 -6.35
C LEU A 65 9.06 -10.85 -5.02
N LEU A 66 8.46 -11.32 -3.91
CA LEU A 66 8.56 -10.66 -2.61
C LEU A 66 10.00 -10.68 -2.06
N LEU A 67 10.74 -11.77 -2.24
CA LEU A 67 12.11 -11.91 -1.73
C LEU A 67 13.16 -11.30 -2.68
N GLY A 68 13.02 -11.51 -3.99
CA GLY A 68 14.06 -11.20 -4.97
C GLY A 68 13.75 -10.02 -5.89
N GLY A 69 12.48 -9.63 -6.01
CA GLY A 69 12.04 -8.71 -7.06
C GLY A 69 12.20 -9.29 -8.47
N GLU A 70 12.28 -8.41 -9.46
CA GLU A 70 12.47 -8.73 -10.90
C GLU A 70 13.67 -8.00 -11.49
N ARG A 71 14.77 -7.88 -10.71
CA ARG A 71 15.97 -7.20 -11.18
C ARG A 71 16.79 -8.12 -12.11
N PRO A 72 17.13 -7.68 -13.33
CA PRO A 72 17.99 -8.47 -14.22
C PRO A 72 19.34 -8.79 -13.55
N GLY A 73 19.71 -10.06 -13.52
CA GLY A 73 20.97 -10.53 -12.94
C GLY A 73 21.02 -10.58 -11.41
N ALA A 74 19.93 -10.30 -10.71
CA ALA A 74 19.85 -10.60 -9.29
C ALA A 74 19.86 -12.13 -9.07
N PRO A 75 20.58 -12.63 -8.06
CA PRO A 75 20.52 -14.04 -7.72
C PRO A 75 19.09 -14.42 -7.34
N GLU A 76 18.59 -15.55 -7.84
CA GLU A 76 17.29 -16.05 -7.40
C GLU A 76 17.33 -16.33 -5.89
N PRO A 77 16.22 -16.08 -5.17
CA PRO A 77 16.11 -16.49 -3.79
C PRO A 77 16.37 -17.99 -3.64
N ASP A 78 17.13 -18.38 -2.63
CA ASP A 78 17.37 -19.78 -2.29
C ASP A 78 16.03 -20.53 -2.08
N GLU A 79 15.97 -21.77 -2.56
CA GLU A 79 14.75 -22.59 -2.48
C GLU A 79 14.29 -22.81 -1.04
N ARG A 80 15.24 -22.92 -0.10
CA ARG A 80 14.91 -23.02 1.32
C ARG A 80 14.26 -21.74 1.85
N ALA A 81 14.66 -20.56 1.37
CA ALA A 81 14.06 -19.30 1.77
C ALA A 81 12.63 -19.19 1.22
N LEU A 82 12.39 -19.63 -0.02
CA LEU A 82 11.06 -19.69 -0.63
C LEU A 82 10.14 -20.63 0.15
N ASP A 83 10.59 -21.86 0.43
CA ASP A 83 9.80 -22.84 1.17
C ASP A 83 9.47 -22.36 2.58
N ARG A 84 10.40 -21.66 3.25
CA ARG A 84 10.15 -21.06 4.57
C ARG A 84 9.13 -19.92 4.52
N LEU A 85 9.23 -19.01 3.55
CA LEU A 85 8.27 -17.91 3.39
C LEU A 85 6.86 -18.46 3.09
N VAL A 86 6.75 -19.42 2.17
CA VAL A 86 5.48 -20.06 1.81
C VAL A 86 4.94 -20.88 3.00
N GLY A 87 5.81 -21.57 3.74
CA GLY A 87 5.41 -22.29 4.95
C GLY A 87 4.84 -21.38 6.04
N ALA A 88 5.42 -20.19 6.21
CA ALA A 88 4.97 -19.20 7.19
C ALA A 88 3.71 -18.45 6.75
N PHE A 89 3.71 -17.88 5.54
CA PHE A 89 2.71 -16.90 5.08
C PHE A 89 1.84 -17.40 3.91
N GLY A 90 2.09 -18.59 3.39
CA GLY A 90 1.47 -19.04 2.14
C GLY A 90 -0.05 -19.14 2.20
N ALA A 91 -0.59 -19.65 3.30
CA ALA A 91 -2.04 -19.80 3.48
C ALA A 91 -2.76 -18.47 3.73
N GLN A 92 -2.10 -17.53 4.39
CA GLN A 92 -2.65 -16.23 4.77
C GLN A 92 -1.55 -15.17 4.79
N ALA A 93 -1.72 -14.11 4.00
CA ALA A 93 -0.85 -12.96 4.01
C ALA A 93 -1.60 -11.71 3.54
N GLY A 94 -1.22 -10.55 4.06
CA GLY A 94 -1.64 -9.28 3.49
C GLY A 94 -0.60 -8.78 2.51
N VAL A 95 -0.79 -9.02 1.21
CA VAL A 95 0.07 -8.47 0.14
C VAL A 95 -0.67 -7.34 -0.56
N TYR A 96 0.02 -6.22 -0.78
CA TYR A 96 -0.54 -4.98 -1.31
C TYR A 96 0.33 -4.41 -2.42
N VAL A 97 -0.29 -3.67 -3.33
CA VAL A 97 0.41 -2.79 -4.26
C VAL A 97 0.78 -1.52 -3.51
N GLY A 98 2.06 -1.30 -3.28
CA GLY A 98 2.59 -0.17 -2.53
C GLY A 98 2.75 1.10 -3.36
N GLY A 99 2.63 1.04 -4.68
CA GLY A 99 2.72 2.19 -5.59
C GLY A 99 3.50 1.88 -6.86
N PRO A 100 3.50 2.76 -7.87
CA PRO A 100 4.01 2.47 -9.22
C PRO A 100 5.54 2.37 -9.29
N ASP A 101 6.26 2.94 -8.32
CA ASP A 101 7.72 2.94 -8.29
C ASP A 101 8.26 1.63 -7.72
N ALA A 102 9.53 1.31 -8.00
CA ALA A 102 10.24 0.18 -7.37
C ALA A 102 9.52 -1.19 -7.47
N GLN A 103 8.63 -1.37 -8.46
CA GLN A 103 7.84 -2.60 -8.67
C GLN A 103 8.70 -3.85 -8.87
N ARG A 104 9.93 -3.68 -9.35
CA ARG A 104 10.89 -4.76 -9.58
C ARG A 104 11.82 -5.03 -8.40
N GLU A 105 11.63 -4.34 -7.27
CA GLU A 105 12.44 -4.55 -6.06
C GLU A 105 11.75 -5.54 -5.12
N PRO A 106 12.49 -6.17 -4.19
CA PRO A 106 11.88 -6.94 -3.11
C PRO A 106 10.81 -6.13 -2.36
N ALA A 107 9.81 -6.82 -1.85
CA ALA A 107 8.69 -6.18 -1.18
C ALA A 107 9.11 -5.46 0.10
N LEU A 108 8.40 -4.37 0.45
CA LEU A 108 8.52 -3.83 1.82
C LEU A 108 7.83 -4.81 2.74
N PHE A 109 8.46 -5.12 3.84
CA PHE A 109 7.87 -5.89 4.90
C PHE A 109 7.62 -4.97 6.09
N VAL A 110 6.36 -4.81 6.50
CA VAL A 110 5.93 -3.86 7.54
C VAL A 110 5.12 -4.58 8.63
N HIS A 111 5.36 -4.24 9.89
CA HIS A 111 4.66 -4.81 11.04
C HIS A 111 4.64 -3.89 12.27
N GLY A 112 3.92 -4.31 13.32
CA GLY A 112 3.81 -3.58 14.60
C GLY A 112 4.53 -4.23 15.78
N ILE A 113 5.30 -5.29 15.53
CA ILE A 113 6.02 -6.08 16.55
C ILE A 113 7.31 -5.37 16.95
N ASP A 114 7.41 -5.03 18.22
CA ASP A 114 8.59 -4.41 18.82
C ASP A 114 9.69 -5.44 19.10
N GLY A 115 10.96 -5.03 18.95
CA GLY A 115 12.12 -5.87 19.22
C GLY A 115 12.35 -7.05 18.27
N LEU A 116 11.66 -7.10 17.12
CA LEU A 116 11.90 -8.15 16.12
C LEU A 116 13.31 -7.99 15.52
N SER A 117 14.12 -9.05 15.57
CA SER A 117 15.52 -8.99 15.12
C SER A 117 15.62 -8.57 13.64
N GLY A 118 16.42 -7.55 13.36
CA GLY A 118 16.60 -6.99 12.02
C GLY A 118 15.50 -6.02 11.58
N ALA A 119 14.54 -5.70 12.46
CA ALA A 119 13.53 -4.68 12.20
C ALA A 119 13.99 -3.29 12.66
N VAL A 120 13.55 -2.25 11.95
CA VAL A 120 13.83 -0.85 12.23
C VAL A 120 12.52 -0.07 12.23
N GLU A 121 12.34 0.78 13.24
CA GLU A 121 11.15 1.63 13.33
C GLU A 121 11.16 2.66 12.18
N VAL A 122 10.02 2.80 11.50
CA VAL A 122 9.84 3.74 10.38
C VAL A 122 10.12 5.18 10.81
N SER A 123 9.61 5.55 11.97
CA SER A 123 9.87 6.84 12.61
C SER A 123 9.68 6.71 14.11
N PRO A 124 10.51 7.37 14.95
CA PRO A 124 10.45 7.25 16.39
C PRO A 124 9.04 7.44 16.97
N GLY A 125 8.56 6.47 17.73
CA GLY A 125 7.28 6.52 18.44
C GLY A 125 6.06 6.06 17.62
N THR A 126 6.23 5.74 16.34
CA THR A 126 5.15 5.17 15.51
C THR A 126 4.83 3.72 15.88
N ARG A 127 5.82 2.98 16.39
CA ARG A 127 5.83 1.53 16.63
C ARG A 127 5.41 0.74 15.39
N ILE A 128 5.74 1.27 14.22
CA ILE A 128 5.62 0.63 12.92
C ILE A 128 7.03 0.36 12.44
N PHE A 129 7.30 -0.87 12.06
CA PHE A 129 8.64 -1.35 11.77
C PHE A 129 8.71 -1.89 10.35
N THR A 130 9.89 -1.79 9.75
CA THR A 130 10.25 -2.47 8.51
C THR A 130 11.43 -3.41 8.74
N GLY A 131 11.56 -4.45 7.91
CA GLY A 131 12.64 -5.44 8.04
C GLY A 131 12.29 -6.58 9.01
N GLY A 132 13.30 -7.37 9.40
CA GLY A 132 13.12 -8.51 10.32
C GLY A 132 12.39 -9.73 9.75
N LEU A 133 12.38 -9.90 8.43
CA LEU A 133 11.64 -10.98 7.75
C LEU A 133 12.03 -12.38 8.23
N ASP A 134 13.32 -12.67 8.40
CA ASP A 134 13.77 -14.00 8.86
C ASP A 134 13.23 -14.34 10.26
N ALA A 135 13.30 -13.37 11.18
CA ALA A 135 12.77 -13.53 12.52
C ALA A 135 11.24 -13.63 12.54
N ALA A 136 10.55 -12.93 11.63
CA ALA A 136 9.11 -13.05 11.45
C ALA A 136 8.72 -14.44 10.96
N ILE A 137 9.43 -14.98 9.96
CA ILE A 137 9.21 -16.33 9.44
C ILE A 137 9.33 -17.36 10.57
N ASP A 138 10.40 -17.30 11.36
CA ASP A 138 10.58 -18.23 12.49
C ASP A 138 9.50 -18.05 13.57
N GLY A 139 9.12 -16.82 13.86
CA GLY A 139 8.04 -16.51 14.80
C GLY A 139 6.67 -17.02 14.33
N VAL A 140 6.39 -16.98 13.03
CA VAL A 140 5.13 -17.51 12.47
C VAL A 140 5.14 -19.03 12.43
N ILE A 141 6.23 -19.66 11.98
CA ILE A 141 6.37 -21.13 11.95
C ILE A 141 6.25 -21.72 13.37
N SER A 142 6.82 -21.06 14.37
CA SER A 142 6.72 -21.46 15.78
C SER A 142 5.36 -21.15 16.43
N GLY A 143 4.47 -20.42 15.75
CA GLY A 143 3.17 -20.00 16.27
C GLY A 143 3.21 -18.82 17.25
N THR A 144 4.36 -18.16 17.39
CA THR A 144 4.53 -16.94 18.21
C THR A 144 3.76 -15.76 17.63
N TYR A 145 3.75 -15.63 16.30
CA TYR A 145 3.05 -14.58 15.57
C TYR A 145 2.06 -15.16 14.57
N LYS A 146 1.06 -14.36 14.18
CA LYS A 146 0.13 -14.72 13.11
C LYS A 146 0.65 -14.14 11.80
N PRO A 147 0.45 -14.83 10.66
CA PRO A 147 0.82 -14.29 9.35
C PRO A 147 0.22 -12.91 9.07
N LEU A 148 -1.01 -12.67 9.54
CA LEU A 148 -1.74 -11.41 9.38
C LEU A 148 -1.30 -10.29 10.34
N ASP A 149 -0.27 -10.49 11.16
CA ASP A 149 0.39 -9.42 11.91
C ASP A 149 1.36 -8.61 11.01
N PHE A 150 1.61 -9.08 9.79
CA PHE A 150 2.59 -8.53 8.86
C PHE A 150 1.96 -8.13 7.51
N ARG A 151 2.59 -7.18 6.81
CA ARG A 151 2.14 -6.65 5.52
C ARG A 151 3.31 -6.66 4.53
N PHE A 152 3.05 -7.13 3.32
CA PHE A 152 3.98 -7.08 2.20
C PHE A 152 3.52 -6.03 1.18
N PHE A 153 4.43 -5.18 0.72
CA PHE A 153 4.14 -4.14 -0.27
C PHE A 153 5.04 -4.28 -1.49
N VAL A 154 4.44 -4.58 -2.64
CA VAL A 154 5.11 -4.61 -3.94
C VAL A 154 5.11 -3.19 -4.51
N GLY A 155 6.29 -2.65 -4.78
CA GLY A 155 6.46 -1.26 -5.20
C GLY A 155 6.30 -0.22 -4.09
N ARG A 156 6.52 1.04 -4.44
CA ARG A 156 6.54 2.22 -3.57
C ARG A 156 5.84 3.37 -4.26
N THR A 157 5.47 4.38 -3.48
CA THR A 157 5.12 5.70 -4.00
C THR A 157 6.21 6.67 -3.61
N ARG A 158 6.89 7.25 -4.61
CA ARG A 158 7.91 8.27 -4.41
C ARG A 158 7.38 9.67 -4.68
N ALA A 159 8.13 10.67 -4.22
CA ALA A 159 7.81 12.08 -4.39
C ALA A 159 6.42 12.46 -3.85
N LEU A 160 5.99 11.82 -2.75
CA LEU A 160 4.76 12.18 -2.06
C LEU A 160 4.84 13.65 -1.63
N SER A 161 3.87 14.45 -2.05
CA SER A 161 3.84 15.88 -1.78
C SER A 161 2.42 16.36 -1.52
N THR A 162 2.29 17.32 -0.58
CA THR A 162 1.03 18.02 -0.32
C THR A 162 0.95 19.36 -1.05
N ALA A 163 2.01 19.75 -1.79
CA ALA A 163 2.14 21.09 -2.36
C ALA A 163 1.08 21.40 -3.43
N GLN A 164 0.62 20.38 -4.15
CA GLN A 164 -0.37 20.52 -5.23
C GLN A 164 -1.79 20.16 -4.76
N GLY A 165 -1.98 19.84 -3.47
CA GLY A 165 -3.28 19.44 -2.92
C GLY A 165 -3.73 18.03 -3.31
N GLU A 166 -2.89 17.24 -3.97
CA GLU A 166 -3.18 15.83 -4.31
C GLU A 166 -3.28 14.95 -3.06
N TYR A 167 -2.41 15.21 -2.08
CA TYR A 167 -2.40 14.52 -0.79
C TYR A 167 -2.59 15.48 0.37
N ILE A 168 -3.23 14.98 1.43
CA ILE A 168 -3.34 15.65 2.73
C ILE A 168 -2.48 14.86 3.73
N ALA A 169 -1.55 15.52 4.40
CA ALA A 169 -0.75 14.89 5.44
C ALA A 169 -1.56 14.77 6.74
N LEU A 170 -1.59 13.56 7.31
CA LEU A 170 -2.29 13.25 8.55
C LEU A 170 -1.36 12.54 9.52
N ALA A 171 -1.58 12.72 10.83
CA ALA A 171 -0.85 11.99 11.85
C ALA A 171 -1.13 10.48 11.73
N CYS A 172 -0.06 9.67 11.77
CA CYS A 172 -0.18 8.23 11.61
C CYS A 172 -0.63 7.57 12.93
N ALA A 173 -1.66 6.73 12.85
CA ALA A 173 -2.05 5.83 13.93
C ALA A 173 -1.76 4.38 13.53
N ARG A 174 -0.95 3.68 14.33
CA ARG A 174 -0.56 2.28 14.06
C ARG A 174 -1.73 1.33 13.76
N PRO A 175 -2.87 1.37 14.49
CA PRO A 175 -4.01 0.49 14.19
C PRO A 175 -4.61 0.70 12.81
N ILE A 176 -4.52 1.92 12.26
CA ILE A 176 -4.99 2.27 10.92
C ILE A 176 -3.95 1.88 9.88
N ALA A 177 -2.68 2.22 10.10
CA ALA A 177 -1.59 1.93 9.17
C ALA A 177 -1.38 0.42 8.92
N LEU A 178 -1.63 -0.41 9.94
CA LEU A 178 -1.50 -1.86 9.87
C LEU A 178 -2.82 -2.59 9.67
N LYS A 179 -3.93 -1.87 9.44
CA LYS A 179 -5.26 -2.48 9.26
C LYS A 179 -5.27 -3.37 8.02
N GLN A 180 -5.94 -4.51 8.11
CA GLN A 180 -6.18 -5.34 6.93
C GLN A 180 -7.37 -4.77 6.15
N CYS A 181 -7.13 -4.30 4.93
CA CYS A 181 -8.15 -3.63 4.12
C CYS A 181 -9.11 -4.58 3.40
N LEU A 182 -8.77 -5.88 3.40
CA LEU A 182 -9.55 -6.91 2.72
C LEU A 182 -10.79 -7.29 3.55
N GLY A 183 -11.96 -6.98 3.00
CA GLY A 183 -13.24 -7.30 3.64
C GLY A 183 -13.67 -6.31 4.72
N LEU A 184 -13.13 -5.08 4.70
CA LEU A 184 -13.64 -4.01 5.56
C LEU A 184 -15.07 -3.64 5.13
N PRO A 185 -15.98 -3.37 6.09
CA PRO A 185 -17.33 -2.90 5.78
C PRO A 185 -17.32 -1.52 5.11
N LYS A 186 -16.27 -0.74 5.36
CA LYS A 186 -16.04 0.58 4.81
C LYS A 186 -14.63 0.66 4.23
N PRO A 187 -14.43 1.25 3.04
CA PRO A 187 -13.08 1.45 2.51
C PRO A 187 -12.20 2.25 3.48
N LEU A 188 -10.93 1.87 3.62
CA LEU A 188 -10.00 2.48 4.59
C LEU A 188 -9.91 4.01 4.43
N TRP A 189 -9.98 4.51 3.19
CA TRP A 189 -9.93 5.95 2.92
C TRP A 189 -11.04 6.71 3.64
N HIS A 190 -12.28 6.21 3.60
CA HIS A 190 -13.40 6.87 4.28
C HIS A 190 -13.21 6.88 5.80
N GLU A 191 -12.73 5.78 6.38
CA GLU A 191 -12.43 5.70 7.81
C GLU A 191 -11.33 6.69 8.21
N VAL A 192 -10.24 6.79 7.43
CA VAL A 192 -9.17 7.76 7.67
C VAL A 192 -9.70 9.20 7.60
N MET A 193 -10.49 9.50 6.57
CA MET A 193 -11.04 10.85 6.37
C MET A 193 -12.05 11.22 7.46
N GLU A 194 -12.85 10.28 7.95
CA GLU A 194 -13.75 10.46 9.09
C GLU A 194 -12.98 10.73 10.38
N LEU A 195 -11.93 9.94 10.65
CA LEU A 195 -11.06 10.11 11.83
C LEU A 195 -10.29 11.44 11.81
N ALA A 196 -9.88 11.91 10.63
CA ALA A 196 -9.26 13.21 10.46
C ALA A 196 -10.21 14.38 10.82
N GLY A 197 -11.53 14.15 10.75
CA GLY A 197 -12.53 15.14 11.10
C GLY A 197 -12.61 16.32 10.13
N GLY A 198 -13.32 17.37 10.55
CA GLY A 198 -13.41 18.64 9.80
C GLY A 198 -13.86 18.47 8.34
N GLU A 199 -13.13 19.11 7.43
CA GLU A 199 -13.36 19.06 5.98
C GLU A 199 -13.12 17.66 5.40
N CYS A 200 -12.17 16.89 5.94
CA CYS A 200 -11.90 15.51 5.49
C CYS A 200 -13.14 14.63 5.70
N ALA A 201 -13.77 14.72 6.87
CA ALA A 201 -14.99 13.97 7.15
C ALA A 201 -16.17 14.41 6.27
N GLN A 202 -16.24 15.70 5.90
CA GLN A 202 -17.24 16.21 4.96
C GLN A 202 -17.02 15.64 3.55
N LEU A 203 -15.78 15.66 3.05
CA LEU A 203 -15.41 15.06 1.76
C LEU A 203 -15.77 13.58 1.71
N SER A 204 -15.45 12.82 2.77
CA SER A 204 -15.83 11.40 2.87
C SER A 204 -17.34 11.19 2.70
N ARG A 205 -18.17 11.99 3.40
CA ARG A 205 -19.63 11.91 3.29
C ARG A 205 -20.13 12.23 1.89
N MET A 206 -19.61 13.30 1.28
CA MET A 206 -19.99 13.68 -0.08
C MET A 206 -19.68 12.58 -1.10
N GLU A 207 -18.53 11.90 -0.96
CA GLU A 207 -18.16 10.79 -1.84
C GLU A 207 -19.02 9.54 -1.61
N ILE A 208 -19.44 9.25 -0.37
CA ILE A 208 -20.41 8.18 -0.10
C ILE A 208 -21.76 8.48 -0.76
N THR A 209 -22.23 9.74 -0.70
CA THR A 209 -23.52 10.12 -1.30
C THR A 209 -23.53 10.02 -2.84
N LYS A 210 -22.37 10.07 -3.49
CA LYS A 210 -22.25 9.84 -4.95
C LYS A 210 -22.34 8.36 -5.34
N ARG A 211 -22.32 7.46 -4.36
CA ARG A 211 -22.29 6.01 -4.55
C ARG A 211 -23.65 5.42 -4.20
N ASP A 212 -24.43 5.14 -5.24
CA ASP A 212 -25.73 4.44 -5.13
C ASP A 212 -25.58 3.03 -4.51
N ASP A 213 -24.37 2.47 -4.52
CA ASP A 213 -24.03 1.13 -3.98
C ASP A 213 -23.71 1.11 -2.48
N LEU A 214 -23.68 2.28 -1.81
CA LEU A 214 -23.44 2.40 -0.36
C LEU A 214 -24.64 2.97 0.41
N THR A 215 -25.75 3.27 -0.26
CA THR A 215 -26.96 3.86 0.35
C THR A 215 -27.95 2.84 0.91
N ASP A 216 -27.64 1.55 0.86
CA ASP A 216 -28.47 0.48 1.43
C ASP A 216 -27.93 0.03 2.82
N GLU A 217 -28.01 0.91 3.82
CA GLU A 217 -28.10 0.58 5.26
C GLU A 217 -29.00 1.56 6.01
#